data_AF-A0AAD6NCE7-F1
#
_entry.id   AF-A0AAD6NCE7-F1
#
_cell.length_a   1.000
_cell.length_b   1.000
_cell.length_c   1.000
_cell.angle_alpha   90.00
_cell.angle_beta   90.00
_cell.angle_gamma   90.00
#
_symmetry.space_group_name_H-M   'P 1'
#
loop_
_entity.id
_entity.type
_entity.pdbx_description
1 polymer ?
#
loop_
_entity_poly.entity_id
_entity_poly.type
_entity_poly.pdbx_seq_one_letter_code
_entity_poly.pdbx_strand_id
1 'polypeptide(L)'
;MESIGMESNAIQQYARTMAETLAIVHWIGEIDGNDIEFVLAPPDDSNWRGSPETGNSVFGDHSLWVLDFDLCRRMTMDFNDVASFWGNDPYYPRPGKDPVIWDAFRERYIQISDACMGLSGSQKAESRHALPNQFIELVEQEGKRREERMTTARV
;
A
#
# COMPACT_ATOMS: atom_id res chain seq x y z
N MET A 1 7.26 11.05 10.26
CA MET A 1 8.14 11.31 9.10
C MET A 1 8.62 12.74 9.27
N GLU A 2 9.91 13.00 9.46
CA GLU A 2 10.44 14.37 9.51
C GLU A 2 10.17 15.02 8.15
N SER A 3 9.49 16.18 8.15
CA SER A 3 8.94 16.76 6.94
C SER A 3 10.04 17.38 6.07
N ILE A 4 10.34 16.75 4.95
CA ILE A 4 11.10 17.35 3.85
C ILE A 4 10.18 18.36 3.14
N GLY A 5 9.69 19.38 3.86
CA GLY A 5 8.87 20.47 3.32
C GLY A 5 7.63 20.07 2.49
N MET A 6 7.21 18.79 2.50
CA MET A 6 6.12 18.31 1.67
C MET A 6 4.79 18.65 2.30
N GLU A 7 3.85 19.12 1.48
CA GLU A 7 2.48 19.30 1.93
C GLU A 7 1.87 17.94 2.32
N SER A 8 1.10 17.93 3.40
CA SER A 8 0.43 16.71 3.90
C SER A 8 -0.41 16.01 2.82
N ASN A 9 -0.97 16.78 1.89
CA ASN A 9 -1.75 16.24 0.80
C ASN A 9 -0.90 15.42 -0.20
N ALA A 10 0.29 15.92 -0.55
CA ALA A 10 1.21 15.19 -1.44
C ALA A 10 1.66 13.86 -0.81
N ILE A 11 1.89 13.84 0.50
CA ILE A 11 2.27 12.61 1.22
C ILE A 11 1.12 11.60 1.23
N GLN A 12 -0.12 12.05 1.46
CA GLN A 12 -1.30 11.20 1.36
C GLN A 12 -1.48 10.64 -0.06
N GLN A 13 -1.17 11.43 -1.09
CA GLN A 13 -1.27 10.97 -2.47
C GLN A 13 -0.30 9.82 -2.77
N TYR A 14 0.93 9.83 -2.25
CA TYR A 14 1.82 8.67 -2.35
C TYR A 14 1.24 7.45 -1.67
N ALA A 15 0.68 7.61 -0.47
CA ALA A 15 0.05 6.51 0.25
C ALA A 15 -1.13 5.92 -0.54
N ARG A 16 -1.94 6.76 -1.18
CA ARG A 16 -3.03 6.33 -2.06
C ARG A 16 -2.52 5.59 -3.30
N THR A 17 -1.46 6.07 -3.93
CA THR A 17 -0.85 5.40 -5.10
C THR A 17 -0.23 4.05 -4.73
N MET A 18 0.46 3.95 -3.59
CA MET A 18 0.98 2.69 -3.06
C MET A 18 -0.15 1.71 -2.74
N ALA A 19 -1.24 2.20 -2.13
CA ALA A 19 -2.44 1.40 -1.83
C ALA A 19 -3.10 0.82 -3.08
N GLU A 20 -3.28 1.65 -4.10
CA GLU A 20 -3.82 1.24 -5.39
C GLU A 20 -2.94 0.19 -6.06
N THR A 21 -1.63 0.44 -6.10
CA THR A 21 -0.67 -0.51 -6.67
C THR A 21 -0.74 -1.85 -5.94
N LEU A 22 -0.70 -1.84 -4.60
CA LEU A 22 -0.71 -3.08 -3.83
C LEU A 22 -2.04 -3.85 -3.98
N ALA A 23 -3.18 -3.16 -4.06
CA ALA A 23 -4.46 -3.81 -4.32
C ALA A 23 -4.47 -4.50 -5.71
N ILE A 24 -3.91 -3.87 -6.73
CA ILE A 24 -3.77 -4.48 -8.07
C ILE A 24 -2.83 -5.70 -8.01
N VAL A 25 -1.68 -5.56 -7.35
CA VAL A 25 -0.69 -6.64 -7.13
C VAL A 25 -1.34 -7.86 -6.47
N HIS A 26 -2.10 -7.64 -5.39
CA HIS A 26 -2.80 -8.70 -4.67
C HIS A 26 -3.93 -9.35 -5.47
N TRP A 27 -4.83 -8.56 -6.06
CA TRP A 27 -6.11 -9.09 -6.55
C TRP A 27 -6.15 -9.37 -8.04
N ILE A 28 -5.35 -8.65 -8.82
CA ILE A 28 -5.21 -8.90 -10.26
C ILE A 28 -3.95 -9.73 -10.51
N GLY A 29 -2.84 -9.37 -9.86
CA GLY A 29 -1.57 -10.12 -9.95
C GLY A 29 -1.58 -11.46 -9.20
N GLU A 30 -2.47 -11.63 -8.21
CA GLU A 30 -2.54 -12.80 -7.32
C GLU A 30 -1.18 -13.12 -6.66
N ILE A 31 -0.39 -12.08 -6.34
CA ILE A 31 0.90 -12.19 -5.64
C ILE A 31 0.92 -11.35 -4.36
N ASP A 32 1.77 -11.69 -3.40
CA ASP A 32 1.80 -11.14 -2.04
C ASP A 32 2.50 -9.78 -1.90
N GLY A 33 3.14 -9.29 -2.96
CA GLY A 33 3.87 -8.02 -2.95
C GLY A 33 5.06 -7.99 -1.99
N ASN A 34 5.62 -9.15 -1.65
CA ASN A 34 6.80 -9.25 -0.79
C ASN A 34 8.03 -8.62 -1.45
N ASP A 35 8.62 -7.67 -0.72
CA ASP A 35 9.83 -6.91 -1.05
C ASP A 35 9.75 -6.06 -2.33
N ILE A 36 8.55 -5.70 -2.79
CA ILE A 36 8.42 -4.76 -3.91
C ILE A 36 8.91 -3.36 -3.51
N GLU A 37 9.62 -2.69 -4.40
CA GLU A 37 10.20 -1.38 -4.16
C GLU A 37 9.43 -0.28 -4.89
N PHE A 38 9.13 0.81 -4.18
CA PHE A 38 8.54 2.02 -4.77
C PHE A 38 9.60 3.09 -4.99
N VAL A 39 9.76 3.53 -6.24
CA VAL A 39 10.75 4.54 -6.61
C VAL A 39 10.09 5.73 -7.31
N LEU A 40 10.67 6.92 -7.12
CA LEU A 40 10.29 8.10 -7.89
C LEU A 40 11.01 8.07 -9.23
N ALA A 41 10.26 8.24 -10.31
CA ALA A 41 10.78 8.23 -11.67
C ALA A 41 10.17 9.38 -12.48
N PRO A 42 10.80 9.76 -13.61
CA PRO A 42 10.19 10.71 -14.54
C PRO A 42 8.78 10.27 -14.97
N PRO A 43 7.86 11.21 -15.25
CA PRO A 43 6.56 10.86 -15.78
C PRO A 43 6.70 10.26 -17.18
N ASP A 44 5.93 9.21 -17.46
CA ASP A 44 6.07 8.36 -18.66
C ASP A 44 5.52 9.03 -19.95
N ASP A 45 4.71 10.09 -19.80
CA ASP A 45 4.14 10.84 -20.92
C ASP A 45 4.18 12.36 -20.66
N SER A 46 4.44 13.14 -21.71
CA SER A 46 4.21 14.58 -21.76
C SER A 46 2.76 15.00 -21.45
N ASN A 47 1.81 14.07 -21.60
CA ASN A 47 0.41 14.23 -21.22
C ASN A 47 0.05 13.60 -19.86
N TRP A 48 1.02 13.03 -19.14
CA TRP A 48 0.80 12.54 -17.78
C TRP A 48 0.52 13.74 -16.87
N ARG A 49 -0.77 14.02 -16.68
CA ARG A 49 -1.24 14.74 -15.51
C ARG A 49 -1.14 13.74 -14.38
N GLY A 50 0.03 13.71 -13.72
CA GLY A 50 0.08 13.16 -12.37
C GLY A 50 -1.05 13.74 -11.54
N SER A 51 -1.35 13.15 -10.39
CA SER A 51 -2.31 13.80 -9.49
C SER A 51 -1.86 15.26 -9.32
N PRO A 52 -2.72 16.28 -9.53
CA PRO A 52 -2.32 17.69 -9.40
C PRO A 52 -1.60 17.98 -8.07
N GLU A 53 -1.85 17.09 -7.11
CA GLU A 53 -1.42 17.06 -5.72
C GLU A 53 0.05 16.58 -5.56
N THR A 54 0.60 15.80 -6.50
CA THR A 54 2.03 15.42 -6.53
C THR A 54 2.90 16.37 -7.36
N GLY A 55 2.29 17.12 -8.29
CA GLY A 55 3.00 18.11 -9.13
C GLY A 55 3.58 19.29 -8.34
N ASN A 56 3.08 19.54 -7.13
CA ASN A 56 3.58 20.58 -6.23
C ASN A 56 4.60 20.06 -5.19
N SER A 57 5.20 18.89 -5.44
CA SER A 57 6.22 18.33 -4.55
C SER A 57 7.56 19.06 -4.66
N VAL A 58 8.38 18.98 -3.60
CA VAL A 58 9.79 19.42 -3.62
C VAL A 58 10.64 18.68 -4.66
N PHE A 59 10.14 17.56 -5.20
CA PHE A 59 10.81 16.72 -6.19
C PHE A 59 10.46 17.10 -7.64
N GLY A 60 9.62 18.11 -7.87
CA GLY A 60 9.12 18.47 -9.20
C GLY A 60 8.13 17.44 -9.75
N ASP A 61 7.94 17.44 -11.07
CA ASP A 61 7.05 16.47 -11.74
C ASP A 61 7.69 15.07 -11.77
N HIS A 62 6.95 14.08 -11.28
CA HIS A 62 7.40 12.69 -11.20
C HIS A 62 6.22 11.71 -11.15
N SER A 63 6.52 10.42 -11.23
CA SER A 63 5.61 9.30 -11.05
C SER A 63 6.19 8.30 -10.04
N LEU A 64 5.34 7.44 -9.48
CA LEU A 64 5.76 6.30 -8.68
C LEU A 64 5.84 5.07 -9.59
N TRP A 65 6.99 4.40 -9.59
CA TRP A 65 7.18 3.12 -10.24
C TRP A 65 7.31 2.05 -9.16
N VAL A 66 6.82 0.85 -9.46
CA VAL A 66 7.01 -0.33 -8.64
C VAL A 66 7.97 -1.28 -9.33
N LEU A 67 9.00 -1.70 -8.61
CA LEU A 67 10.07 -2.57 -9.10
C LEU A 67 10.27 -3.75 -8.13
N ASP A 68 11.19 -4.61 -8.51
CA ASP A 68 11.69 -5.76 -7.75
C ASP A 68 10.62 -6.75 -7.25
N PHE A 69 10.25 -7.70 -8.10
CA PHE A 69 9.24 -8.71 -7.81
C PHE A 69 9.86 -10.09 -7.52
N ASP A 70 11.17 -10.16 -7.27
CA ASP A 70 11.91 -11.43 -7.23
C ASP A 70 11.58 -12.31 -6.00
N LEU A 71 11.17 -11.70 -4.90
CA LEU A 71 10.74 -12.36 -3.65
C LEU A 71 9.22 -12.52 -3.53
N CYS A 72 8.45 -12.03 -4.50
CA CYS A 72 7.00 -12.18 -4.53
C CYS A 72 6.58 -13.64 -4.72
N ARG A 73 5.53 -14.04 -4.00
CA ARG A 73 4.93 -15.37 -4.09
C ARG A 73 3.45 -15.27 -4.42
N ARG A 74 2.86 -16.39 -4.84
CA ARG A 74 1.40 -16.48 -5.00
C ARG A 74 0.74 -16.12 -3.67
N MET A 75 -0.20 -15.19 -3.70
CA MET A 75 -0.98 -14.81 -2.53
C MET A 75 -1.84 -16.00 -2.09
N THR A 76 -1.74 -16.39 -0.82
CA THR A 76 -2.52 -17.50 -0.24
C THR A 76 -3.73 -17.02 0.56
N MET A 77 -3.81 -15.71 0.81
CA MET A 77 -4.84 -15.01 1.59
C MET A 77 -4.81 -15.42 3.07
N ASP A 78 -3.62 -15.54 3.63
CA ASP A 78 -3.38 -15.93 5.02
C ASP A 78 -2.39 -15.00 5.75
N PHE A 79 -1.97 -15.39 6.96
CA PHE A 79 -1.03 -14.61 7.77
C PHE A 79 0.34 -14.39 7.11
N ASN A 80 0.74 -15.19 6.13
CA ASN A 80 2.00 -15.00 5.41
C ASN A 80 1.96 -13.73 4.56
N ASP A 81 0.84 -13.40 3.93
CA ASP A 81 0.73 -12.17 3.14
C ASP A 81 0.84 -10.93 4.04
N VAL A 82 0.33 -11.03 5.28
CA VAL A 82 0.51 -10.00 6.32
C VAL A 82 1.98 -9.90 6.71
N ALA A 83 2.68 -11.04 6.83
CA ALA A 83 4.11 -11.04 7.10
C ALA A 83 4.91 -10.39 5.96
N SER A 84 4.57 -10.67 4.70
CA SER A 84 5.14 -10.02 3.51
C SER A 84 4.95 -8.52 3.57
N PHE A 85 3.73 -8.03 3.81
CA PHE A 85 3.46 -6.60 3.99
C PHE A 85 4.39 -5.98 5.04
N TRP A 86 4.50 -6.59 6.23
CA TRP A 86 5.36 -6.11 7.32
C TRP A 86 6.87 -6.34 7.12
N GLY A 87 7.26 -7.16 6.16
CA GLY A 87 8.64 -7.40 5.73
C GLY A 87 9.17 -6.30 4.83
N ASN A 88 8.30 -5.68 4.02
CA ASN A 88 8.67 -4.57 3.14
C ASN A 88 9.24 -3.37 3.92
N ASP A 89 9.88 -2.47 3.18
CA ASP A 89 10.59 -1.34 3.75
C ASP A 89 9.81 -0.52 4.80
N PRO A 90 10.48 0.05 5.83
CA PRO A 90 9.83 0.81 6.89
C PRO A 90 9.07 2.06 6.42
N TYR A 91 9.33 2.50 5.18
CA TYR A 91 8.72 3.66 4.53
C TYR A 91 7.34 3.37 3.92
N TYR A 92 6.93 2.10 3.87
CA TYR A 92 5.54 1.74 3.59
C TYR A 92 4.59 2.42 4.58
N PRO A 93 3.38 2.85 4.16
CA PRO A 93 2.33 3.26 5.08
C PRO A 93 2.08 2.17 6.12
N ARG A 94 2.26 2.49 7.40
CA ARG A 94 2.07 1.56 8.52
C ARG A 94 0.98 2.06 9.46
N PRO A 95 0.11 1.16 9.98
CA PRO A 95 -0.77 1.52 11.08
C PRO A 95 0.06 1.94 12.30
N GLY A 96 -0.43 2.94 13.04
CA GLY A 96 0.19 3.44 14.28
C GLY A 96 1.37 4.40 14.10
N LYS A 97 1.96 4.55 12.91
CA LYS A 97 3.03 5.55 12.67
C LYS A 97 2.48 6.94 12.39
N ASP A 98 1.59 7.04 11.41
CA ASP A 98 0.93 8.29 11.02
C ASP A 98 -0.52 7.96 10.64
N PRO A 99 -1.50 8.31 11.49
CA PRO A 99 -2.90 7.98 11.27
C PRO A 99 -3.44 8.52 9.94
N VAL A 100 -3.03 9.73 9.54
CA VAL A 100 -3.54 10.38 8.33
C VAL A 100 -3.05 9.64 7.08
N ILE A 101 -1.77 9.26 7.06
CA ILE A 101 -1.18 8.48 5.97
C ILE A 101 -1.80 7.08 5.91
N TRP A 102 -1.97 6.43 7.07
CA TRP A 102 -2.55 5.09 7.14
C TRP A 102 -4.02 5.08 6.69
N ASP A 103 -4.82 6.04 7.14
CA ASP A 103 -6.23 6.14 6.75
C ASP A 103 -6.35 6.35 5.23
N ALA A 104 -5.51 7.23 4.66
CA ALA A 104 -5.46 7.45 3.21
C ALA A 104 -5.11 6.18 2.43
N PHE A 105 -4.13 5.40 2.91
CA PHE A 105 -3.76 4.11 2.34
C PHE A 105 -4.91 3.11 2.45
N ARG A 106 -5.44 2.91 3.67
CA ARG A 106 -6.49 1.93 3.99
C ARG A 106 -7.73 2.13 3.14
N GLU A 107 -8.25 3.35 3.11
CA GLU A 107 -9.45 3.71 2.34
C GLU A 107 -9.25 3.41 0.85
N ARG A 108 -8.11 3.82 0.29
CA ARG A 108 -7.82 3.64 -1.14
C ARG A 108 -7.58 2.17 -1.50
N TYR A 109 -6.90 1.42 -0.63
CA TYR A 109 -6.64 -0.01 -0.82
C TYR A 109 -7.96 -0.77 -0.93
N ILE A 110 -8.89 -0.56 0.01
CA ILE A 110 -10.20 -1.22 0.01
C ILE A 110 -10.99 -0.82 -1.25
N GLN A 111 -11.05 0.48 -1.57
CA GLN A 111 -11.76 0.98 -2.74
C GLN A 111 -11.28 0.32 -4.05
N ILE A 112 -9.96 0.24 -4.25
CA ILE A 112 -9.40 -0.39 -5.46
C ILE A 112 -9.58 -1.90 -5.43
N SER A 113 -9.46 -2.52 -4.28
CA SER A 113 -9.70 -3.96 -4.12
C SER A 113 -11.11 -4.35 -4.57
N ASP A 114 -12.13 -3.58 -4.16
CA ASP A 114 -13.52 -3.79 -4.59
C ASP A 114 -13.67 -3.65 -6.11
N ALA A 115 -13.02 -2.65 -6.71
CA ALA A 115 -13.02 -2.47 -8.16
C ALA A 115 -12.35 -3.66 -8.89
N CYS A 116 -11.21 -4.16 -8.37
CA CYS A 116 -10.52 -5.33 -8.92
C CYS A 116 -11.39 -6.60 -8.88
N MET A 117 -12.18 -6.78 -7.81
CA MET A 117 -13.11 -7.92 -7.71
C MET A 117 -14.23 -7.83 -8.75
N GLY A 118 -14.71 -6.63 -9.07
CA GLY A 118 -15.71 -6.41 -10.12
C GLY A 118 -15.21 -6.75 -11.54
N LEU A 119 -13.90 -6.79 -11.75
CA LEU A 119 -13.28 -7.19 -13.02
C LEU A 119 -13.08 -8.72 -13.12
N SER A 120 -13.10 -9.42 -11.99
CA SER A 120 -12.98 -10.88 -11.91
C SER A 120 -14.36 -11.54 -12.07
N GLY A 121 -14.48 -12.57 -12.92
CA GLY A 121 -15.76 -13.22 -13.22
C GLY A 121 -16.58 -13.64 -11.97
N SER A 122 -17.92 -13.64 -12.13
CA SER A 122 -18.93 -13.60 -11.06
C SER A 122 -18.79 -14.62 -9.92
N GLN A 123 -18.34 -15.85 -10.18
CA GLN A 123 -18.27 -16.89 -9.15
C GLN A 123 -17.06 -16.78 -8.20
N LYS A 124 -15.95 -16.16 -8.63
CA LYS A 124 -14.79 -15.93 -7.75
C LYS A 124 -14.94 -14.65 -6.92
N ALA A 125 -15.60 -13.63 -7.48
CA ALA A 125 -15.79 -12.33 -6.84
C ALA A 125 -16.58 -12.42 -5.53
N GLU A 126 -17.73 -13.11 -5.52
CA GLU A 126 -18.60 -13.21 -4.33
C GLU A 126 -17.89 -13.79 -3.09
N SER A 127 -17.03 -14.79 -3.29
CA SER A 127 -16.29 -15.43 -2.19
C SER A 127 -15.14 -14.59 -1.63
N ARG A 128 -14.68 -13.57 -2.36
CA ARG A 128 -13.44 -12.82 -2.06
C ARG A 128 -13.67 -11.39 -1.57
N HIS A 129 -14.89 -10.85 -1.61
CA HIS A 129 -15.17 -9.46 -1.20
C HIS A 129 -14.81 -9.13 0.26
N ALA A 130 -14.82 -10.11 1.17
CA ALA A 130 -14.44 -9.88 2.57
C ALA A 130 -12.93 -9.78 2.78
N LEU A 131 -12.12 -10.32 1.85
CA LEU A 131 -10.68 -10.51 2.03
C LEU A 131 -9.87 -9.22 2.11
N PRO A 132 -10.16 -8.15 1.34
CA PRO A 132 -9.45 -6.88 1.48
C PRO A 132 -9.61 -6.27 2.87
N ASN A 133 -10.82 -6.29 3.42
CA ASN A 133 -11.09 -5.82 4.77
C ASN A 133 -10.37 -6.69 5.81
N GLN A 134 -10.45 -8.01 5.66
CA GLN A 134 -9.75 -8.94 6.55
C GLN A 134 -8.23 -8.74 6.53
N PHE A 135 -7.64 -8.50 5.35
CA PHE A 135 -6.21 -8.22 5.21
C PHE A 135 -5.82 -6.96 6.00
N ILE A 136 -6.55 -5.85 5.82
CA ILE A 136 -6.31 -4.61 6.56
C ILE A 136 -6.44 -4.83 8.07
N GLU A 137 -7.47 -5.53 8.53
CA GLU A 137 -7.66 -5.84 9.95
C GLU A 137 -6.48 -6.63 10.53
N LEU A 138 -5.98 -7.63 9.82
CA LEU A 138 -4.83 -8.41 10.26
C LEU A 138 -3.53 -7.59 10.27
N VAL A 139 -3.34 -6.71 9.29
CA VAL A 139 -2.21 -5.76 9.26
C VAL A 139 -2.26 -4.83 10.48
N GLU A 140 -3.41 -4.26 10.80
CA GLU A 140 -3.59 -3.40 11.98
C GLU A 140 -3.36 -4.14 13.30
N GLN A 141 -3.85 -5.39 13.41
CA GLN A 141 -3.62 -6.24 14.58
C GLN A 141 -2.13 -6.58 14.77
N GLU A 142 -1.41 -6.91 13.69
CA GLU A 142 0.05 -7.11 13.74
C GLU A 142 0.77 -5.83 14.14
N GLY A 143 0.33 -4.66 13.66
CA GLY A 143 0.88 -3.36 14.05
C GLY A 143 0.81 -3.12 15.56
N LYS A 144 -0.37 -3.34 16.16
CA LYS A 144 -0.56 -3.26 17.62
C LYS A 144 0.36 -4.23 18.37
N ARG A 145 0.44 -5.49 17.93
CA ARG A 145 1.33 -6.50 18.54
C ARG A 145 2.81 -6.10 18.47
N ARG A 146 3.26 -5.46 17.39
CA ARG A 146 4.64 -4.98 17.25
C ARG A 146 4.95 -3.82 18.20
N GLU A 147 4.02 -2.89 18.35
CA GLU A 147 4.14 -1.75 19.27
C GLU A 147 4.20 -2.22 20.75
N GLU A 148 3.34 -3.16 21.13
CA GLU A 148 3.35 -3.77 22.46
C GLU A 148 4.70 -4.45 22.76
N ARG A 149 5.22 -5.26 21.83
CA ARG A 149 6.53 -5.92 21.97
C ARG A 149 7.67 -4.92 22.15
N MET A 150 7.66 -3.82 21.39
CA MET A 150 8.68 -2.76 21.52
C MET A 150 8.60 -2.05 22.87
N THR A 151 7.38 -1.89 23.42
CA THR A 151 7.15 -1.24 24.71
C THR A 151 7.62 -2.15 25.86
N THR A 152 7.33 -3.45 25.81
CA THR A 152 7.79 -4.42 26.82
C THR A 152 9.30 -4.64 26.80
N ALA A 153 9.94 -4.58 25.63
CA ALA A 153 11.40 -4.76 25.50
C ALA A 153 12.23 -3.56 26.00
N ARG A 154 11.59 -2.42 26.31
CA ARG A 154 12.23 -1.20 26.81
C ARG A 154 12.16 -1.03 28.33
N VAL A 155 11.54 -1.97 29.04
CA VAL A 155 11.44 -2.03 30.51
C VAL A 155 12.41 -3.08 31.04
#